data_AF-A0A354XVE6-F1
#
_entry.id   AF-A0A354XVE6-F1
#
_cell.length_a   1.000
_cell.length_b   1.000
_cell.length_c   1.000
_cell.angle_alpha   90.00
_cell.angle_beta   90.00
_cell.angle_gamma   90.00
#
_symmetry.space_group_name_H-M   'P 1'
#
loop_
_entity.id
_entity.type
_entity.pdbx_description
1 polymer ?
#
loop_
_entity_poly.entity_id
_entity_poly.type
_entity_poly.pdbx_seq_one_letter_code
_entity_poly.pdbx_strand_id
1 'polypeptide(L)'
;YFIDPELNIGVGYPLQSMSNNLSAIDLSNGNILWTKPVDRTRGWDDAYMLTDSILLVSVNGIQALELPTGKSWSYKATTSQKKIGKMIATNAAGILLGVLTGTVMYQTNPDEVTEMVSNMLIDEENTIVLASRDMISRVGNSGEIQWSIPLPEKITSKSSLFLKDSVIYMINRGYAFYNGGFSTVGDPYFAAFNLNDGTQRYLNMIPEKKEFIRNFQVINDVLFLVFENKIVTYSLADGSLLTEKIIGLEKGERLDTFVESGIYALQGDSTFMDLAAAYPEQNLIMTSENRVISLTDSLETLITYDKKDVFKKTIDNGNYKFLTNDEKEFTVCDYSGKALMKFRASPNMFMRNNKLYAFDKDLFWELSLSAFVR
;
A
#
# COMPACT_ATOMS: atom_id res chain seq x y z
N TYR A 1 -10.48 10.60 -2.51
CA TYR A 1 -11.57 11.05 -1.63
C TYR A 1 -11.73 10.00 -0.54
N PHE A 2 -12.36 10.36 0.56
CA PHE A 2 -12.67 9.52 1.71
C PHE A 2 -14.18 9.63 1.99
N ILE A 3 -14.82 8.56 2.43
CA ILE A 3 -16.24 8.56 2.79
C ILE A 3 -16.37 7.94 4.17
N ASP A 4 -16.97 8.69 5.09
CA ASP A 4 -17.44 8.16 6.37
C ASP A 4 -18.95 7.88 6.26
N PRO A 5 -19.37 6.60 6.28
CA PRO A 5 -20.79 6.25 6.13
C PRO A 5 -21.61 6.52 7.41
N GLU A 6 -21.00 6.55 8.59
CA GLU A 6 -21.70 6.75 9.86
C GLU A 6 -22.10 8.21 10.05
N LEU A 7 -21.16 9.12 9.77
CA LEU A 7 -21.40 10.56 9.74
C LEU A 7 -22.07 11.00 8.44
N ASN A 8 -22.07 10.14 7.41
CA ASN A 8 -22.55 10.44 6.07
C ASN A 8 -21.83 11.66 5.46
N ILE A 9 -20.49 11.72 5.63
CA ILE A 9 -19.63 12.81 5.18
C ILE A 9 -18.61 12.28 4.17
N GLY A 10 -18.47 12.98 3.04
CA GLY A 10 -17.40 12.76 2.07
C GLY A 10 -16.32 13.84 2.16
N VAL A 11 -15.04 13.46 2.13
CA VAL A 11 -13.90 14.39 2.12
C VAL A 11 -13.09 14.21 0.83
N GLY A 12 -12.75 15.31 0.16
CA GLY A 12 -11.91 15.23 -1.04
C GLY A 12 -11.57 16.58 -1.65
N TYR A 13 -10.66 16.53 -2.62
CA TYR A 13 -10.35 17.69 -3.45
C TYR A 13 -11.47 17.89 -4.49
N PRO A 14 -11.94 19.13 -4.73
CA PRO A 14 -12.93 19.40 -5.75
C PRO A 14 -12.47 18.93 -7.13
N LEU A 15 -13.31 18.16 -7.82
CA LEU A 15 -12.99 17.63 -9.17
C LEU A 15 -12.93 18.75 -10.22
N GLN A 16 -13.76 19.79 -10.08
CA GLN A 16 -13.90 20.86 -11.07
C GLN A 16 -12.83 21.96 -10.97
N SER A 17 -11.97 21.93 -9.95
CA SER A 17 -10.89 22.93 -9.81
C SER A 17 -9.60 22.23 -9.41
N MET A 18 -8.45 22.64 -9.96
CA MET A 18 -7.11 22.22 -9.51
C MET A 18 -6.72 22.90 -8.17
N SER A 19 -7.71 23.19 -7.32
CA SER A 19 -7.49 23.92 -6.07
C SER A 19 -6.74 23.06 -5.06
N ASN A 20 -5.82 23.69 -4.31
CA ASN A 20 -5.17 23.14 -3.12
C ASN A 20 -6.10 23.21 -1.91
N ASN A 21 -7.38 22.95 -2.11
CA ASN A 21 -8.39 23.00 -1.07
C ASN A 21 -9.05 21.63 -0.94
N LEU A 22 -9.07 21.13 0.28
CA LEU A 22 -9.81 19.95 0.67
C LEU A 22 -11.16 20.38 1.25
N SER A 23 -12.23 19.69 0.86
CA SER A 23 -13.59 20.00 1.31
C SER A 23 -14.24 18.78 1.93
N ALA A 24 -15.04 19.00 2.98
CA ALA A 24 -16.00 18.03 3.48
C ALA A 24 -17.40 18.35 2.95
N ILE A 25 -18.15 17.33 2.61
CA ILE A 25 -19.48 17.39 2.00
C ILE A 25 -20.42 16.49 2.78
N ASP A 26 -21.58 17.02 3.18
CA ASP A 26 -22.69 16.22 3.68
C ASP A 26 -23.31 15.43 2.52
N LEU A 27 -23.24 14.11 2.58
CA LEU A 27 -23.70 13.24 1.51
C LEU A 27 -25.23 13.12 1.45
N SER A 28 -25.97 13.62 2.45
CA SER A 28 -27.44 13.59 2.45
C SER A 28 -28.04 14.65 1.52
N ASN A 29 -27.35 15.78 1.36
CA ASN A 29 -27.85 16.96 0.65
C ASN A 29 -26.83 17.58 -0.32
N GLY A 30 -25.56 17.14 -0.29
CA GLY A 30 -24.49 17.64 -1.15
C GLY A 30 -23.87 18.98 -0.70
N ASN A 31 -24.23 19.50 0.48
CA ASN A 31 -23.73 20.77 0.98
C ASN A 31 -22.28 20.65 1.45
N ILE A 32 -21.46 21.67 1.15
CA ILE A 32 -20.11 21.79 1.68
C ILE A 32 -20.19 22.19 3.16
N LEU A 33 -19.61 21.36 4.04
CA LEU A 33 -19.53 21.64 5.47
C LEU A 33 -18.40 22.63 5.78
N TRP A 34 -17.23 22.39 5.19
CA TRP A 34 -16.06 23.25 5.30
C TRP A 34 -15.12 23.05 4.12
N THR A 35 -14.19 23.99 3.95
CA THR A 35 -13.11 23.91 2.97
C THR A 35 -11.84 24.47 3.59
N LYS A 36 -10.71 23.77 3.41
CA LYS A 36 -9.42 24.15 3.98
C LYS A 36 -8.27 24.01 2.98
N PRO A 37 -7.26 24.90 3.03
CA PRO A 37 -6.04 24.73 2.26
C PRO A 37 -5.29 23.48 2.71
N VAL A 38 -5.13 22.51 1.81
CA VAL A 38 -4.31 21.31 1.97
C VAL A 38 -3.61 21.09 0.64
N ASP A 39 -2.28 20.96 0.67
CA ASP A 39 -1.48 20.82 -0.55
C ASP A 39 -1.99 19.64 -1.41
N ARG A 40 -2.42 19.92 -2.64
CA ARG A 40 -2.91 18.92 -3.60
C ARG A 40 -1.81 18.47 -4.56
N THR A 41 -0.63 19.09 -4.54
CA THR A 41 0.42 18.87 -5.57
C THR A 41 0.67 17.39 -5.86
N ARG A 42 0.48 16.51 -4.85
CA ARG A 42 0.59 15.05 -4.99
C ARG A 42 -0.64 14.28 -4.48
N GLY A 43 -1.72 14.99 -4.16
CA GLY A 43 -2.81 14.42 -3.35
C GLY A 43 -2.33 14.07 -1.95
N TRP A 44 -3.02 13.12 -1.31
CA TRP A 44 -2.61 12.51 -0.05
C TRP A 44 -2.06 11.10 -0.29
N ASP A 45 -1.10 10.67 0.53
CA ASP A 45 -0.55 9.31 0.46
C ASP A 45 -1.50 8.28 1.10
N ASP A 46 -2.20 8.68 2.16
CA ASP A 46 -3.01 7.79 2.99
C ASP A 46 -4.03 8.56 3.84
N ALA A 47 -5.05 7.87 4.35
CA ALA A 47 -6.06 8.44 5.23
C ALA A 47 -6.63 7.42 6.23
N TYR A 48 -6.71 7.80 7.51
CA TYR A 48 -7.19 6.94 8.60
C TYR A 48 -8.07 7.72 9.57
N MET A 49 -9.05 7.06 10.17
CA MET A 49 -9.76 7.63 11.32
C MET A 49 -8.89 7.49 12.58
N LEU A 50 -8.63 8.61 13.25
CA LEU A 50 -7.99 8.62 14.58
C LEU A 50 -9.02 8.42 15.69
N THR A 51 -10.21 8.96 15.49
CA THR A 51 -11.39 8.80 16.35
C THR A 51 -12.61 8.81 15.44
N ASP A 52 -13.80 8.57 15.99
CA ASP A 52 -15.08 8.57 15.27
C ASP A 52 -15.38 9.86 14.48
N SER A 53 -14.66 10.96 14.74
CA SER A 53 -14.86 12.24 14.04
C SER A 53 -13.59 12.88 13.48
N ILE A 54 -12.39 12.31 13.73
CA ILE A 54 -11.13 12.90 13.30
C ILE A 54 -10.49 12.04 12.23
N LEU A 55 -10.38 12.60 11.02
CA LEU A 55 -9.67 12.02 9.90
C LEU A 55 -8.23 12.52 9.86
N LEU A 56 -7.27 11.60 9.83
CA LEU A 56 -5.89 11.88 9.48
C LEU A 56 -5.70 11.73 7.98
N VAL A 57 -4.99 12.66 7.36
CA VAL A 57 -4.52 12.54 5.98
C VAL A 57 -3.01 12.80 5.90
N SER A 58 -2.29 11.94 5.17
CA SER A 58 -0.85 12.07 4.98
C SER A 58 -0.57 13.02 3.81
N VAL A 59 -0.17 14.26 4.13
CA VAL A 59 0.20 15.30 3.18
C VAL A 59 1.32 16.14 3.79
N ASN A 60 2.55 15.98 3.29
CA ASN A 60 3.76 16.66 3.82
C ASN A 60 3.93 16.47 5.35
N GLY A 61 3.56 15.30 5.85
CA GLY A 61 3.36 15.00 7.27
C GLY A 61 1.90 14.61 7.54
N ILE A 62 1.35 15.00 8.68
CA ILE A 62 -0.01 14.64 9.12
C ILE A 62 -0.88 15.90 9.11
N GLN A 63 -2.08 15.80 8.54
CA GLN A 63 -3.17 16.75 8.76
C GLN A 63 -4.32 16.01 9.45
N ALA A 64 -4.68 16.42 10.65
CA ALA A 64 -5.85 15.89 11.35
C ALA A 64 -7.04 16.84 11.18
N LEU A 65 -8.20 16.30 10.83
CA LEU A 65 -9.37 17.07 10.41
C LEU A 65 -10.61 16.53 11.13
N GLU A 66 -11.24 17.36 11.96
CA GLU A 66 -12.57 17.05 12.52
C GLU A 66 -13.62 17.13 11.41
N LEU A 67 -14.22 15.99 11.06
CA LEU A 67 -15.09 15.84 9.89
C LEU A 67 -16.29 16.81 9.89
N PRO A 68 -17.02 17.04 10.99
CA PRO A 68 -18.18 17.95 10.95
C PRO A 68 -17.80 19.44 10.89
N THR A 69 -16.71 19.86 11.54
CA THR A 69 -16.43 21.28 11.79
C THR A 69 -15.25 21.83 10.99
N GLY A 70 -14.37 20.93 10.54
CA GLY A 70 -13.11 21.27 9.91
C GLY A 70 -12.03 21.73 10.89
N LYS A 71 -12.22 21.72 12.21
CA LYS A 71 -11.12 21.99 13.16
C LYS A 71 -9.95 21.03 12.89
N SER A 72 -8.72 21.52 13.03
CA SER A 72 -7.56 20.76 12.59
C SER A 72 -6.30 21.09 13.36
N TRP A 73 -5.38 20.14 13.36
CA TRP A 73 -3.97 20.34 13.69
C TRP A 73 -3.09 19.67 12.63
N SER A 74 -1.81 20.03 12.59
CA SER A 74 -0.88 19.50 11.60
C SER A 74 0.48 19.22 12.20
N TYR A 75 1.10 18.12 11.78
CA TYR A 75 2.51 17.83 11.99
C TYR A 75 3.23 17.85 10.64
N LYS A 76 4.30 18.64 10.51
CA LYS A 76 5.08 18.75 9.27
C LYS A 76 6.23 17.75 9.27
N ALA A 77 6.43 17.09 8.13
CA ALA A 77 7.52 16.13 7.95
C ALA A 77 8.17 16.28 6.58
N THR A 78 9.47 15.94 6.48
CA THR A 78 10.21 15.96 5.22
C THR A 78 9.90 14.69 4.41
N THR A 79 8.90 14.74 3.54
CA THR A 79 8.47 13.58 2.72
C THR A 79 9.01 13.60 1.29
N SER A 80 9.84 14.59 0.96
CA SER A 80 10.44 14.73 -0.38
C SER A 80 11.85 15.32 -0.34
N GLN A 81 12.56 15.22 -1.47
CA GLN A 81 13.90 15.77 -1.67
C GLN A 81 14.06 16.37 -3.06
N LYS A 82 14.25 17.69 -3.12
CA LYS A 82 14.63 18.40 -4.36
C LYS A 82 16.13 18.26 -4.64
N LYS A 83 16.50 17.82 -5.84
CA LYS A 83 17.89 17.63 -6.29
C LYS A 83 18.49 18.91 -6.87
N ILE A 84 18.50 19.98 -6.07
CA ILE A 84 18.94 21.32 -6.49
C ILE A 84 20.39 21.32 -7.01
N GLY A 85 21.30 20.62 -6.34
CA GLY A 85 22.70 20.52 -6.77
C GLY A 85 22.88 19.91 -8.16
N LYS A 86 22.06 18.91 -8.51
CA LYS A 86 22.06 18.28 -9.85
C LYS A 86 21.63 19.30 -10.91
N MET A 87 20.56 20.04 -10.65
CA MET A 87 20.07 21.10 -11.55
C MET A 87 21.14 22.17 -11.82
N ILE A 88 21.82 22.65 -10.77
CA ILE A 88 22.89 23.64 -10.91
C ILE A 88 24.01 23.11 -11.83
N ALA A 89 24.46 21.88 -11.60
CA ALA A 89 25.50 21.25 -12.42
C ALA A 89 25.06 21.04 -13.88
N THR A 90 23.83 20.56 -14.11
CA THR A 90 23.26 20.38 -15.45
C THR A 90 23.15 21.70 -16.20
N ASN A 91 22.70 22.77 -15.53
CA ASN A 91 22.59 24.10 -16.15
C ASN A 91 23.96 24.67 -16.50
N ALA A 92 24.96 24.55 -15.62
CA ALA A 92 26.33 24.98 -15.91
C ALA A 92 26.91 24.25 -17.14
N ALA A 93 26.75 22.92 -17.20
CA ALA A 93 27.20 22.13 -18.34
C ALA A 93 26.46 22.47 -19.64
N GLY A 94 25.14 22.67 -19.59
CA GLY A 94 24.31 23.03 -20.74
C GLY A 94 24.61 24.42 -21.29
N ILE A 95 24.95 25.38 -20.43
CA ILE A 95 25.45 26.70 -20.85
C ILE A 95 26.81 26.56 -21.55
N LEU A 96 27.75 25.81 -20.96
CA LEU A 96 29.07 25.57 -21.56
C LEU A 96 28.97 24.89 -22.94
N LEU A 97 28.11 23.87 -23.07
CA LEU A 97 27.82 23.22 -24.35
C LEU A 97 27.13 24.15 -25.34
N GLY A 98 26.26 25.04 -24.87
CA GLY A 98 25.61 26.03 -25.72
C GLY A 98 26.56 27.09 -26.27
N VAL A 99 27.59 27.47 -25.50
CA VAL A 99 28.68 28.31 -26.02
C VAL A 99 29.44 27.60 -27.15
N LEU A 100 29.65 26.28 -27.04
CA LEU A 100 30.40 25.51 -28.04
C LEU A 100 29.57 25.13 -29.29
N THR A 101 28.27 24.88 -29.12
CA THR A 101 27.40 24.31 -30.17
C THR A 101 26.33 25.27 -30.68
N GLY A 102 26.15 26.44 -30.04
CA GLY A 102 25.10 27.40 -30.36
C GLY A 102 23.70 27.04 -29.81
N THR A 103 23.55 25.91 -29.10
CA THR A 103 22.27 25.48 -28.51
C THR A 103 22.36 25.35 -27.00
N VAL A 104 21.59 26.16 -26.26
CA VAL A 104 21.57 26.12 -24.78
C VAL A 104 20.43 25.22 -24.30
N MET A 105 20.75 24.27 -23.43
CA MET A 105 19.76 23.51 -22.65
C MET A 105 19.94 23.80 -21.17
N TYR A 106 18.86 24.11 -20.45
CA TYR A 106 18.86 24.29 -19.00
C TYR A 106 17.53 23.86 -18.39
N GLN A 107 17.58 23.37 -17.15
CA GLN A 107 16.43 22.99 -16.33
C GLN A 107 15.96 24.19 -15.49
N THR A 108 14.64 24.40 -15.44
CA THR A 108 14.00 25.48 -14.65
C THR A 108 13.47 25.02 -13.30
N ASN A 109 13.30 23.70 -13.11
CA ASN A 109 12.89 23.09 -11.86
C ASN A 109 13.82 21.92 -11.52
N PRO A 110 14.16 21.72 -10.23
CA PRO A 110 14.97 20.59 -9.83
C PRO A 110 14.17 19.30 -9.94
N ASP A 111 14.85 18.21 -10.30
CA ASP A 111 14.31 16.86 -10.12
C ASP A 111 13.95 16.64 -8.64
N GLU A 112 12.94 15.82 -8.36
CA GLU A 112 12.46 15.58 -7.00
C GLU A 112 12.20 14.11 -6.73
N VAL A 113 12.58 13.66 -5.53
CA VAL A 113 12.18 12.36 -4.97
C VAL A 113 11.06 12.59 -3.97
N THR A 114 10.01 11.79 -4.03
CA THR A 114 8.73 12.01 -3.32
C THR A 114 8.24 10.72 -2.68
N GLU A 115 7.21 10.81 -1.84
CA GLU A 115 6.66 9.70 -1.05
C GLU A 115 7.69 9.01 -0.14
N MET A 116 8.64 9.78 0.39
CA MET A 116 9.63 9.30 1.36
C MET A 116 9.01 9.36 2.76
N VAL A 117 7.93 8.61 2.95
CA VAL A 117 7.09 8.60 4.16
C VAL A 117 6.53 7.19 4.39
N SER A 118 6.23 6.86 5.65
CA SER A 118 5.54 5.62 6.03
C SER A 118 4.01 5.73 5.95
N ASN A 119 3.33 4.60 6.14
CA ASN A 119 1.97 4.61 6.70
C ASN A 119 1.94 5.30 8.08
N MET A 120 0.77 5.76 8.50
CA MET A 120 0.54 6.23 9.87
C MET A 120 0.27 5.03 10.77
N LEU A 121 1.15 4.77 11.74
CA LEU A 121 0.92 3.76 12.76
C LEU A 121 0.20 4.42 13.94
N ILE A 122 -1.03 4.00 14.21
CA ILE A 122 -1.85 4.52 15.30
C ILE A 122 -1.87 3.46 16.40
N ASP A 123 -1.46 3.82 17.63
CA ASP A 123 -1.53 2.92 18.78
C ASP A 123 -2.87 3.01 19.51
N GLU A 124 -3.08 2.16 20.52
CA GLU A 124 -4.32 2.11 21.31
C GLU A 124 -4.60 3.41 22.08
N GLU A 125 -3.60 4.25 22.30
CA GLU A 125 -3.72 5.56 22.94
C GLU A 125 -4.04 6.69 21.94
N ASN A 126 -4.29 6.34 20.66
CA ASN A 126 -4.47 7.29 19.56
C ASN A 126 -3.28 8.25 19.39
N THR A 127 -2.07 7.77 19.66
CA THR A 127 -0.85 8.46 19.23
C THR A 127 -0.43 7.93 17.86
N ILE A 128 0.20 8.81 17.08
CA ILE A 128 0.57 8.55 15.70
C ILE A 128 2.08 8.46 15.59
N VAL A 129 2.60 7.36 15.07
CA VAL A 129 3.99 7.24 14.65
C VAL A 129 4.09 7.40 13.13
N LEU A 130 4.99 8.28 12.69
CA LEU A 130 5.29 8.52 11.29
C LEU A 130 6.80 8.55 11.06
N ALA A 131 7.28 7.82 10.05
CA ALA A 131 8.63 7.95 9.54
C ALA A 131 8.63 8.79 8.27
N SER A 132 9.44 9.84 8.25
CA SER A 132 9.77 10.67 7.10
C SER A 132 11.16 10.31 6.55
N ARG A 133 11.64 11.08 5.58
CA ARG A 133 12.98 10.91 5.01
C ARG A 133 14.11 11.03 6.05
N ASP A 134 13.90 11.86 7.06
CA ASP A 134 14.94 12.32 7.98
C ASP A 134 14.65 12.00 9.44
N MET A 135 13.41 11.67 9.81
CA MET A 135 13.00 11.46 11.19
C MET A 135 11.95 10.35 11.30
N ILE A 136 11.93 9.63 12.42
CA ILE A 136 10.75 8.92 12.92
C ILE A 136 10.24 9.66 14.15
N SER A 137 8.95 9.93 14.22
CA SER A 137 8.36 10.71 15.31
C SER A 137 7.07 10.09 15.83
N ARG A 138 6.85 10.19 17.14
CA ARG A 138 5.57 9.95 17.79
C ARG A 138 4.90 11.28 18.09
N VAL A 139 3.67 11.42 17.63
CA VAL A 139 2.84 12.62 17.72
C VAL A 139 1.59 12.26 18.50
N GLY A 140 1.23 13.03 19.51
CA GLY A 140 0.01 12.82 20.26
C GLY A 140 -1.23 13.22 19.48
N ASN A 141 -2.40 12.92 20.03
CA ASN A 141 -3.70 13.12 19.38
C ASN A 141 -4.06 14.60 19.13
N SER A 142 -3.33 15.55 19.71
CA SER A 142 -3.50 16.99 19.52
C SER A 142 -2.39 17.63 18.68
N GLY A 143 -1.49 16.82 18.12
CA GLY A 143 -0.40 17.25 17.24
C GLY A 143 0.90 17.60 17.96
N GLU A 144 0.97 17.42 19.28
CA GLU A 144 2.20 17.60 20.06
C GLU A 144 3.21 16.49 19.76
N ILE A 145 4.47 16.86 19.58
CA ILE A 145 5.55 15.90 19.36
C ILE A 145 5.95 15.35 20.72
N GLN A 146 5.81 14.04 20.91
CA GLN A 146 6.23 13.36 22.14
C GLN A 146 7.72 13.01 22.07
N TRP A 147 8.18 12.48 20.94
CA TRP A 147 9.58 12.27 20.64
C TRP A 147 9.83 12.22 19.13
N SER A 148 11.07 12.49 18.73
CA SER A 148 11.55 12.38 17.34
C SER A 148 12.99 11.91 17.31
N ILE A 149 13.30 10.96 16.43
CA ILE A 149 14.62 10.35 16.28
C ILE A 149 15.11 10.50 14.83
N PRO A 150 16.36 10.95 14.61
CA PRO A 150 16.92 11.04 13.27
C PRO A 150 17.03 9.69 12.57
N LEU A 151 16.70 9.68 11.28
CA LEU A 151 16.90 8.55 10.38
C LEU A 151 18.09 8.81 9.43
N PRO A 152 18.73 7.75 8.90
CA PRO A 152 19.80 7.90 7.91
C PRO A 152 19.29 8.49 6.58
N GLU A 153 19.32 9.81 6.47
CA GLU A 153 18.74 10.61 5.39
C GLU A 153 19.19 10.21 3.96
N LYS A 154 20.40 9.64 3.84
CA LYS A 154 20.97 9.22 2.55
C LYS A 154 20.38 7.92 2.00
N ILE A 155 19.91 7.05 2.88
CA ILE A 155 19.43 5.70 2.53
C ILE A 155 17.93 5.51 2.81
N THR A 156 17.32 6.40 3.58
CA THR A 156 15.89 6.36 3.88
C THR A 156 15.07 6.78 2.67
N SER A 157 13.95 6.09 2.46
CA SER A 157 13.07 6.12 1.29
C SER A 157 11.61 5.94 1.74
N LYS A 158 10.71 5.43 0.89
CA LYS A 158 9.38 5.01 1.34
C LYS A 158 9.53 3.86 2.36
N SER A 159 8.73 3.90 3.42
CA SER A 159 8.83 2.92 4.50
C SER A 159 7.48 2.37 4.92
N SER A 160 7.50 1.33 5.74
CA SER A 160 6.32 0.77 6.38
C SER A 160 6.58 0.58 7.87
N LEU A 161 5.58 0.89 8.68
CA LEU A 161 5.60 0.78 10.13
C LEU A 161 4.58 -0.25 10.60
N PHE A 162 4.96 -1.06 11.58
CA PHE A 162 4.03 -1.88 12.36
C PHE A 162 4.45 -1.90 13.83
N LEU A 163 3.47 -2.12 14.70
CA LEU A 163 3.67 -2.28 16.14
C LEU A 163 3.59 -3.75 16.49
N LYS A 164 4.53 -4.24 17.29
CA LYS A 164 4.38 -5.50 18.01
C LYS A 164 4.83 -5.30 19.45
N ASP A 165 3.97 -5.65 20.39
CA ASP A 165 4.11 -5.37 21.82
C ASP A 165 4.32 -3.86 22.06
N SER A 166 5.53 -3.44 22.45
CA SER A 166 5.90 -2.03 22.63
C SER A 166 7.09 -1.63 21.74
N VAL A 167 7.20 -2.28 20.59
CA VAL A 167 8.29 -2.09 19.63
C VAL A 167 7.71 -1.69 18.28
N ILE A 168 8.13 -0.51 17.82
CA ILE A 168 7.84 -0.05 16.48
C ILE A 168 8.90 -0.64 15.57
N TYR A 169 8.47 -1.37 14.56
CA TYR A 169 9.35 -1.86 13.51
C TYR A 169 9.14 -1.01 12.26
N MET A 170 10.26 -0.60 11.68
CA MET A 170 10.31 0.17 10.45
C MET A 170 11.00 -0.64 9.37
N ILE A 171 10.37 -0.76 8.21
CA ILE A 171 10.93 -1.37 7.02
C ILE A 171 11.14 -0.26 5.98
N ASN A 172 12.39 0.13 5.74
CA ASN A 172 12.73 1.02 4.65
C ASN A 172 12.83 0.22 3.35
N ARG A 173 11.98 0.55 2.37
CA ARG A 173 11.73 -0.36 1.25
C ARG A 173 12.76 -0.26 0.12
N GLY A 174 13.60 0.78 0.10
CA GLY A 174 14.60 1.00 -0.95
C GLY A 174 14.02 1.52 -2.27
N TYR A 175 12.83 2.12 -2.22
CA TYR A 175 12.24 2.80 -3.37
C TYR A 175 11.48 4.05 -2.94
N ALA A 176 11.31 4.95 -3.90
CA ALA A 176 10.49 6.16 -3.79
C ALA A 176 10.06 6.56 -5.21
N PHE A 177 9.44 7.73 -5.34
CA PHE A 177 9.01 8.23 -6.66
C PHE A 177 9.92 9.38 -7.12
N TYR A 178 10.61 9.19 -8.24
CA TYR A 178 11.45 10.21 -8.87
C TYR A 178 10.67 10.90 -9.99
N ASN A 179 10.40 12.20 -9.85
CA ASN A 179 9.56 12.98 -10.77
C ASN A 179 8.21 12.30 -11.08
N GLY A 180 7.61 11.65 -10.08
CA GLY A 180 6.34 10.92 -10.20
C GLY A 180 6.45 9.49 -10.75
N GLY A 181 7.62 9.04 -11.20
CA GLY A 181 7.87 7.66 -11.63
C GLY A 181 8.50 6.81 -10.53
N PHE A 182 8.13 5.53 -10.44
CA PHE A 182 8.78 4.58 -9.55
C PHE A 182 10.31 4.55 -9.79
N SER A 183 11.09 4.58 -8.71
CA SER A 183 12.55 4.51 -8.80
C SER A 183 13.15 3.84 -7.56
N THR A 184 14.19 3.03 -7.76
CA THR A 184 15.03 2.53 -6.66
C THR A 184 15.86 3.69 -6.11
N VAL A 185 15.48 4.14 -4.91
CA VAL A 185 16.09 5.28 -4.21
C VAL A 185 16.19 4.92 -2.75
N GLY A 186 17.35 5.18 -2.14
CA GLY A 186 17.67 4.69 -0.81
C GLY A 186 18.15 3.23 -0.84
N ASP A 187 18.52 2.72 0.33
CA ASP A 187 18.98 1.34 0.49
C ASP A 187 18.04 0.60 1.44
N PRO A 188 17.55 -0.60 1.10
CA PRO A 188 16.71 -1.39 2.00
C PRO A 188 17.37 -1.61 3.37
N TYR A 189 16.62 -1.36 4.42
CA TYR A 189 17.00 -1.67 5.80
C TYR A 189 15.75 -1.91 6.63
N PHE A 190 15.92 -2.50 7.80
CA PHE A 190 14.86 -2.51 8.81
C PHE A 190 15.41 -2.11 10.18
N ALA A 191 14.59 -1.47 10.98
CA ALA A 191 14.95 -0.94 12.28
C ALA A 191 13.85 -1.18 13.30
N ALA A 192 14.21 -1.16 14.58
CA ALA A 192 13.28 -1.29 15.69
C ALA A 192 13.48 -0.15 16.69
N PHE A 193 12.39 0.40 17.20
CA PHE A 193 12.36 1.52 18.13
C PHE A 193 11.43 1.22 19.30
N ASN A 194 11.77 1.70 20.49
CA ASN A 194 10.87 1.66 21.63
C ASN A 194 9.71 2.65 21.43
N LEU A 195 8.47 2.21 21.65
CA LEU A 195 7.29 3.06 21.51
C LEU A 195 7.30 4.28 22.43
N ASN A 196 7.82 4.15 23.66
CA ASN A 196 7.67 5.16 24.70
C ASN A 196 8.63 6.34 24.55
N ASP A 197 9.88 6.09 24.14
CA ASP A 197 10.94 7.09 24.10
C ASP A 197 11.66 7.20 22.74
N GLY A 198 11.26 6.37 21.77
CA GLY A 198 11.87 6.33 20.44
C GLY A 198 13.25 5.67 20.40
N THR A 199 13.80 5.18 21.51
CA THR A 199 15.16 4.63 21.53
C THR A 199 15.32 3.51 20.50
N GLN A 200 16.31 3.65 19.61
CA GLN A 200 16.59 2.67 18.56
C GLN A 200 17.22 1.43 19.20
N ARG A 201 16.56 0.28 19.03
CA ARG A 201 17.08 -1.03 19.46
C ARG A 201 18.14 -1.53 18.51
N TYR A 202 17.84 -1.51 17.21
CA TYR A 202 18.78 -1.87 16.15
C TYR A 202 18.36 -1.23 14.82
N LEU A 203 19.31 -1.20 13.88
CA LEU A 203 19.10 -0.90 12.47
C LEU A 203 19.99 -1.84 11.66
N ASN A 204 19.38 -2.68 10.83
CA ASN A 204 20.08 -3.66 10.02
C ASN A 204 19.96 -3.32 8.55
N MET A 205 21.11 -3.11 7.93
CA MET A 205 21.23 -2.94 6.50
C MET A 205 20.98 -4.27 5.80
N ILE A 206 20.18 -4.24 4.74
CA ILE A 206 19.97 -5.41 3.89
C ILE A 206 20.91 -5.26 2.69
N PRO A 207 21.83 -6.20 2.43
CA PRO A 207 22.89 -6.05 1.43
C PRO A 207 22.41 -6.15 -0.03
N GLU A 208 21.17 -5.76 -0.34
CA GLU A 208 20.60 -5.75 -1.70
C GLU A 208 20.76 -4.38 -2.35
N LYS A 209 21.87 -4.18 -3.05
CA LYS A 209 22.10 -2.94 -3.81
C LYS A 209 21.25 -2.94 -5.07
N LYS A 210 20.59 -1.81 -5.35
CA LYS A 210 19.73 -1.60 -6.53
C LYS A 210 18.47 -2.49 -6.56
N GLU A 211 18.11 -3.08 -5.43
CA GLU A 211 16.85 -3.79 -5.26
C GLU A 211 15.99 -3.08 -4.21
N PHE A 212 14.72 -3.48 -4.13
CA PHE A 212 13.77 -2.94 -3.17
C PHE A 212 12.89 -4.06 -2.62
N ILE A 213 12.37 -3.86 -1.41
CA ILE A 213 11.47 -4.79 -0.74
C ILE A 213 10.09 -4.65 -1.38
N ARG A 214 9.67 -5.67 -2.14
CA ARG A 214 8.40 -5.73 -2.88
C ARG A 214 7.20 -5.99 -1.99
N ASN A 215 7.40 -6.78 -0.95
CA ASN A 215 6.39 -7.10 0.05
C ASN A 215 7.05 -7.57 1.34
N PHE A 216 6.29 -7.65 2.41
CA PHE A 216 6.74 -8.21 3.67
C PHE A 216 5.56 -8.77 4.44
N GLN A 217 5.84 -9.71 5.33
CA GLN A 217 4.90 -10.13 6.37
C GLN A 217 5.66 -10.47 7.65
N VAL A 218 4.93 -10.53 8.75
CA VAL A 218 5.46 -10.94 10.04
C VAL A 218 4.64 -12.12 10.52
N ILE A 219 5.33 -13.22 10.79
CA ILE A 219 4.73 -14.41 11.40
C ILE A 219 5.53 -14.69 12.67
N ASN A 220 4.83 -14.69 13.81
CA ASN A 220 5.45 -14.78 15.13
C ASN A 220 6.53 -13.68 15.33
N ASP A 221 7.79 -14.06 15.51
CA ASP A 221 8.95 -13.17 15.67
C ASP A 221 9.85 -13.14 14.42
N VAL A 222 9.32 -13.54 13.26
CA VAL A 222 10.08 -13.61 12.01
C VAL A 222 9.51 -12.64 10.98
N LEU A 223 10.36 -11.75 10.50
CA LEU A 223 10.09 -10.83 9.40
C LEU A 223 10.48 -11.49 8.08
N PHE A 224 9.53 -11.67 7.18
CA PHE A 224 9.74 -12.15 5.83
C PHE A 224 9.78 -10.94 4.89
N LEU A 225 10.87 -10.81 4.11
CA LEU A 225 11.06 -9.76 3.12
C LEU A 225 11.12 -10.37 1.73
N VAL A 226 10.28 -9.86 0.83
CA VAL A 226 10.16 -10.34 -0.55
C VAL A 226 10.93 -9.41 -1.48
N PHE A 227 11.81 -10.01 -2.26
CA PHE A 227 12.58 -9.40 -3.34
C PHE A 227 12.12 -9.97 -4.69
N GLU A 228 12.78 -9.64 -5.79
CA GLU A 228 12.32 -10.04 -7.14
C GLU A 228 12.20 -11.55 -7.31
N ASN A 229 13.19 -12.31 -6.85
CA ASN A 229 13.24 -13.76 -7.00
C ASN A 229 13.62 -14.49 -5.70
N LYS A 230 13.62 -13.81 -4.56
CA LYS A 230 14.03 -14.40 -3.29
C LYS A 230 13.22 -13.88 -2.12
N ILE A 231 13.19 -14.68 -1.06
CA ILE A 231 12.64 -14.31 0.23
C ILE A 231 13.77 -14.39 1.26
N VAL A 232 13.86 -13.38 2.10
CA VAL A 232 14.83 -13.29 3.18
C VAL A 232 14.09 -13.14 4.49
N THR A 233 14.51 -13.87 5.52
CA THR A 233 13.88 -13.87 6.84
C THR A 233 14.81 -13.32 7.91
N TYR A 234 14.27 -12.52 8.82
CA TYR A 234 15.01 -11.92 9.91
C TYR A 234 14.29 -12.14 11.24
N SER A 235 15.05 -12.30 12.32
CA SER A 235 14.55 -12.30 13.69
C SER A 235 14.15 -10.89 14.09
N LEU A 236 12.96 -10.70 14.65
CA LEU A 236 12.56 -9.41 15.23
C LEU A 236 13.20 -9.14 16.61
N ALA A 237 13.72 -10.17 17.27
CA ALA A 237 14.30 -10.02 18.61
C ALA A 237 15.59 -9.19 18.60
N ASP A 238 16.44 -9.42 17.60
CA ASP A 238 17.78 -8.84 17.48
C ASP A 238 18.11 -8.37 16.05
N GLY A 239 17.22 -8.65 15.09
CA GLY A 239 17.41 -8.31 13.69
C GLY A 239 18.45 -9.17 12.96
N SER A 240 18.81 -10.34 13.50
CA SER A 240 19.71 -11.27 12.81
C SER A 240 19.05 -11.87 11.56
N LEU A 241 19.83 -12.08 10.50
CA LEU A 241 19.43 -12.88 9.34
C LEU A 241 19.21 -14.33 9.78
N LEU A 242 18.05 -14.90 9.42
CA LEU A 242 17.72 -16.30 9.71
C LEU A 242 17.94 -17.19 8.49
N THR A 243 17.31 -16.84 7.37
CA THR A 243 17.33 -17.64 6.14
C THR A 243 17.19 -16.75 4.91
N GLU A 244 17.83 -17.16 3.82
CA GLU A 244 17.66 -16.57 2.49
C GLU A 244 17.44 -17.69 1.47
N LYS A 245 16.39 -17.57 0.65
CA LYS A 245 16.06 -18.57 -0.36
C LYS A 245 15.69 -17.90 -1.69
N ILE A 246 16.39 -18.28 -2.75
CA ILE A 246 16.00 -17.99 -4.12
C ILE A 246 14.85 -18.93 -4.49
N ILE A 247 13.74 -18.36 -4.95
CA ILE A 247 12.54 -19.08 -5.37
C ILE A 247 12.62 -19.36 -6.87
N GLY A 248 12.28 -20.58 -7.28
CA GLY A 248 12.26 -20.98 -8.68
C GLY A 248 11.10 -20.32 -9.44
N LEU A 249 11.41 -19.33 -10.26
CA LEU A 249 10.43 -18.57 -11.04
C LEU A 249 10.50 -18.89 -12.54
N GLU A 250 9.38 -18.68 -13.22
CA GLU A 250 9.31 -18.71 -14.68
C GLU A 250 9.98 -17.47 -15.30
N LYS A 251 10.30 -17.54 -16.60
CA LYS A 251 10.97 -16.45 -17.30
C LYS A 251 10.09 -15.19 -17.31
N GLY A 252 10.61 -14.11 -16.72
CA GLY A 252 9.94 -12.81 -16.65
C GLY A 252 8.99 -12.66 -15.47
N GLU A 253 8.84 -13.70 -14.66
CA GLU A 253 8.06 -13.68 -13.43
C GLU A 253 8.90 -13.12 -12.26
N ARG A 254 8.21 -12.50 -11.31
CA ARG A 254 8.76 -12.02 -10.04
C ARG A 254 7.80 -12.34 -8.89
N LEU A 255 8.33 -12.45 -7.68
CA LEU A 255 7.50 -12.48 -6.47
C LEU A 255 6.81 -11.12 -6.28
N ASP A 256 5.57 -11.15 -5.81
CA ASP A 256 4.74 -9.95 -5.73
C ASP A 256 4.15 -9.72 -4.33
N THR A 257 3.24 -10.57 -3.87
CA THR A 257 2.53 -10.34 -2.59
C THR A 257 2.25 -11.63 -1.84
N PHE A 258 2.29 -11.56 -0.51
CA PHE A 258 1.73 -12.64 0.32
C PHE A 258 0.21 -12.68 0.15
N VAL A 259 -0.35 -13.88 0.25
CA VAL A 259 -1.78 -14.16 0.09
C VAL A 259 -2.40 -14.31 1.47
N GLU A 260 -3.19 -13.30 1.88
CA GLU A 260 -3.88 -13.31 3.17
C GLU A 260 -5.31 -13.88 3.07
N SER A 261 -6.00 -13.62 1.96
CA SER A 261 -7.33 -14.16 1.67
C SER A 261 -7.73 -13.86 0.22
N GLY A 262 -8.85 -14.44 -0.24
CA GLY A 262 -9.45 -14.00 -1.50
C GLY A 262 -8.81 -14.61 -2.75
N ILE A 263 -7.85 -15.52 -2.57
CA ILE A 263 -7.22 -16.28 -3.66
C ILE A 263 -7.62 -17.74 -3.51
N TYR A 264 -8.25 -18.26 -4.54
CA TYR A 264 -8.90 -19.57 -4.55
C TYR A 264 -8.19 -20.50 -5.51
N ALA A 265 -8.16 -21.79 -5.18
CA ALA A 265 -7.75 -22.85 -6.10
C ALA A 265 -8.90 -23.81 -6.38
N LEU A 266 -9.04 -24.21 -7.65
CA LEU A 266 -10.01 -25.23 -8.06
C LEU A 266 -9.56 -26.61 -7.56
N GLN A 267 -10.44 -27.28 -6.82
CA GLN A 267 -10.24 -28.64 -6.34
C GLN A 267 -10.78 -29.68 -7.34
N GLY A 268 -10.36 -30.94 -7.18
CA GLY A 268 -10.76 -32.03 -8.08
C GLY A 268 -12.26 -32.33 -8.10
N ASP A 269 -13.00 -31.93 -7.07
CA ASP A 269 -14.46 -32.06 -6.97
C ASP A 269 -15.24 -30.85 -7.52
N SER A 270 -14.55 -29.95 -8.24
CA SER A 270 -15.10 -28.70 -8.78
C SER A 270 -15.51 -27.65 -7.72
N THR A 271 -15.03 -27.77 -6.50
CA THR A 271 -15.14 -26.72 -5.48
C THR A 271 -13.94 -25.77 -5.53
N PHE A 272 -14.16 -24.53 -5.11
CA PHE A 272 -13.13 -23.51 -5.00
C PHE A 272 -12.79 -23.30 -3.54
N MET A 273 -11.50 -23.47 -3.21
CA MET A 273 -11.00 -23.37 -1.86
C MET A 273 -10.14 -22.13 -1.70
N ASP A 274 -10.43 -21.30 -0.71
CA ASP A 274 -9.58 -20.15 -0.34
C ASP A 274 -8.26 -20.69 0.22
N LEU A 275 -7.15 -20.40 -0.46
CA LEU A 275 -5.86 -21.00 -0.14
C LEU A 275 -5.37 -20.61 1.26
N ALA A 276 -5.54 -19.35 1.65
CA ALA A 276 -5.09 -18.87 2.96
C ALA A 276 -5.93 -19.46 4.10
N ALA A 277 -7.24 -19.62 3.88
CA ALA A 277 -8.11 -20.25 4.88
C ALA A 277 -7.86 -21.76 5.04
N ALA A 278 -7.51 -22.44 3.95
CA ALA A 278 -7.22 -23.87 3.98
C ALA A 278 -5.85 -24.19 4.58
N TYR A 279 -4.90 -23.26 4.43
CA TYR A 279 -3.50 -23.45 4.83
C TYR A 279 -2.98 -22.27 5.64
N PRO A 280 -3.55 -21.98 6.83
CA PRO A 280 -3.18 -20.81 7.63
C PRO A 280 -1.73 -20.84 8.15
N GLU A 281 -1.13 -22.03 8.22
CA GLU A 281 0.27 -22.24 8.66
C GLU A 281 1.27 -22.19 7.50
N GLN A 282 0.83 -21.94 6.26
CA GLN A 282 1.70 -21.90 5.09
C GLN A 282 1.95 -20.47 4.63
N ASN A 283 3.17 -20.19 4.21
CA ASN A 283 3.54 -18.93 3.59
C ASN A 283 3.15 -18.99 2.11
N LEU A 284 2.00 -18.41 1.77
CA LEU A 284 1.50 -18.35 0.40
C LEU A 284 1.97 -17.06 -0.28
N ILE A 285 2.83 -17.17 -1.29
CA ILE A 285 3.33 -16.03 -2.07
C ILE A 285 2.79 -16.10 -3.49
N MET A 286 2.14 -15.02 -3.94
CA MET A 286 1.70 -14.84 -5.31
C MET A 286 2.78 -14.15 -6.14
N THR A 287 2.88 -14.54 -7.40
CA THR A 287 3.81 -13.95 -8.37
C THR A 287 3.11 -12.93 -9.27
N SER A 288 3.89 -12.14 -10.00
CA SER A 288 3.37 -11.18 -10.99
C SER A 288 2.57 -11.82 -12.13
N GLU A 289 2.68 -13.13 -12.31
CA GLU A 289 1.97 -13.90 -13.35
C GLU A 289 0.82 -14.74 -12.76
N ASN A 290 0.36 -14.40 -11.54
CA ASN A 290 -0.76 -15.03 -10.83
C ASN A 290 -0.56 -16.53 -10.49
N ARG A 291 0.70 -17.00 -10.40
CA ARG A 291 0.97 -18.28 -9.74
C ARG A 291 1.00 -18.08 -8.23
N VAL A 292 0.65 -19.11 -7.47
CA VAL A 292 0.79 -19.11 -6.00
C VAL A 292 1.75 -20.20 -5.59
N ILE A 293 2.80 -19.83 -4.87
CA ILE A 293 3.80 -20.75 -4.32
C ILE A 293 3.54 -20.86 -2.83
N SER A 294 3.27 -22.08 -2.37
CA SER A 294 3.16 -22.39 -0.95
C SER A 294 4.50 -22.81 -0.38
N LEU A 295 4.89 -22.19 0.73
CA LEU A 295 6.16 -22.37 1.40
C LEU A 295 5.97 -22.71 2.88
N THR A 296 6.89 -23.48 3.45
CA THR A 296 7.06 -23.58 4.91
C THR A 296 7.68 -22.30 5.47
N ASP A 297 7.71 -22.14 6.80
CA ASP A 297 8.45 -21.05 7.47
C ASP A 297 9.97 -21.08 7.18
N SER A 298 10.52 -22.26 6.87
CA SER A 298 11.90 -22.41 6.43
C SER A 298 12.09 -22.16 4.92
N LEU A 299 11.06 -21.64 4.24
CA LEU A 299 11.03 -21.35 2.80
C LEU A 299 11.20 -22.58 1.89
N GLU A 300 10.81 -23.77 2.35
CA GLU A 300 10.76 -24.94 1.48
C GLU A 300 9.43 -24.98 0.73
N THR A 301 9.51 -25.21 -0.58
CA THR A 301 8.32 -25.26 -1.44
C THR A 301 7.52 -26.54 -1.20
N LEU A 302 6.25 -26.37 -0.84
CA LEU A 302 5.30 -27.45 -0.64
C LEU A 302 4.55 -27.75 -1.94
N ILE A 303 3.97 -26.72 -2.55
CA ILE A 303 3.18 -26.82 -3.77
C ILE A 303 3.21 -25.49 -4.53
N THR A 304 3.14 -25.55 -5.86
CA THR A 304 2.94 -24.40 -6.72
C THR A 304 1.64 -24.56 -7.49
N TYR A 305 0.76 -23.57 -7.39
CA TYR A 305 -0.48 -23.46 -8.15
C TYR A 305 -0.24 -22.62 -9.40
N ASP A 306 -0.52 -23.19 -10.57
CA ASP A 306 -0.41 -22.49 -11.85
C ASP A 306 -1.51 -21.44 -11.99
N LYS A 307 -1.24 -20.39 -12.76
CA LYS A 307 -2.18 -19.28 -13.01
C LYS A 307 -3.56 -19.70 -13.52
N LYS A 308 -3.64 -20.83 -14.22
CA LYS A 308 -4.90 -21.37 -14.77
C LYS A 308 -5.80 -21.92 -13.65
N ASP A 309 -5.21 -22.32 -12.52
CA ASP A 309 -5.87 -22.97 -11.40
C ASP A 309 -6.10 -22.00 -10.23
N VAL A 310 -5.53 -20.78 -10.31
CA VAL A 310 -5.64 -19.71 -9.30
C VAL A 310 -6.71 -18.70 -9.72
N PHE A 311 -7.65 -18.41 -8.82
CA PHE A 311 -8.76 -17.50 -9.05
C PHE A 311 -8.82 -16.42 -7.96
N LYS A 312 -8.99 -15.17 -8.36
CA LYS A 312 -9.16 -14.04 -7.46
C LYS A 312 -10.64 -13.79 -7.18
N LYS A 313 -10.97 -13.54 -5.92
CA LYS A 313 -12.30 -13.09 -5.48
C LYS A 313 -12.48 -11.62 -5.84
N THR A 314 -13.55 -11.29 -6.56
CA THR A 314 -13.87 -9.92 -6.98
C THR A 314 -15.10 -9.35 -6.28
N ILE A 315 -16.08 -10.20 -5.95
CA ILE A 315 -17.30 -9.82 -5.22
C ILE A 315 -17.56 -10.88 -4.14
N ASP A 316 -17.93 -10.40 -2.95
CA ASP A 316 -18.42 -11.22 -1.83
C ASP A 316 -19.58 -10.48 -1.17
N ASN A 317 -20.73 -11.14 -1.04
CA ASN A 317 -21.90 -10.58 -0.35
C ASN A 317 -22.39 -11.48 0.80
N GLY A 318 -21.55 -12.39 1.28
CA GLY A 318 -21.87 -13.38 2.31
C GLY A 318 -22.64 -14.61 1.78
N ASN A 319 -23.45 -14.46 0.74
CA ASN A 319 -24.18 -15.58 0.12
C ASN A 319 -23.42 -16.18 -1.07
N TYR A 320 -22.79 -15.31 -1.86
CA TYR A 320 -22.09 -15.68 -3.09
C TYR A 320 -20.70 -15.05 -3.15
N LYS A 321 -19.80 -15.77 -3.80
CA LYS A 321 -18.46 -15.31 -4.15
C LYS A 321 -18.29 -15.35 -5.66
N PHE A 322 -17.71 -14.31 -6.21
CA PHE A 322 -17.40 -14.22 -7.64
C PHE A 322 -15.91 -14.36 -7.81
N LEU A 323 -15.50 -15.37 -8.57
CA LEU A 323 -14.11 -15.76 -8.76
C LEU A 323 -13.75 -15.64 -10.24
N THR A 324 -12.56 -15.13 -10.54
CA THR A 324 -12.03 -15.04 -11.92
C THR A 324 -10.51 -15.21 -11.94
N ASN A 325 -9.98 -15.73 -13.04
CA ASN A 325 -8.54 -15.83 -13.29
C ASN A 325 -8.08 -15.00 -14.51
N ASP A 326 -9.02 -14.40 -15.25
CA ASP A 326 -8.75 -13.65 -16.50
C ASP A 326 -9.52 -12.32 -16.61
N GLU A 327 -10.32 -11.98 -15.59
CA GLU A 327 -11.20 -10.80 -15.54
C GLU A 327 -12.22 -10.71 -16.68
N LYS A 328 -12.54 -11.84 -17.32
CA LYS A 328 -13.51 -11.94 -18.43
C LYS A 328 -14.59 -12.97 -18.16
N GLU A 329 -14.21 -14.11 -17.59
CA GLU A 329 -15.13 -15.14 -17.13
C GLU A 329 -15.16 -15.16 -15.60
N PHE A 330 -16.38 -15.18 -15.06
CA PHE A 330 -16.63 -15.19 -13.63
C PHE A 330 -17.37 -16.47 -13.25
N THR A 331 -16.86 -17.15 -12.23
CA THR A 331 -17.52 -18.28 -11.59
C THR A 331 -18.20 -17.79 -10.32
N VAL A 332 -19.52 -17.97 -10.24
CA VAL A 332 -20.28 -17.71 -9.03
C VAL A 332 -20.27 -18.97 -8.19
N CYS A 333 -19.82 -18.85 -6.95
CA CYS A 333 -19.80 -19.92 -5.97
C CYS A 333 -20.75 -19.62 -4.82
N ASP A 334 -21.31 -20.67 -4.21
CA ASP A 334 -21.97 -20.55 -2.92
C ASP A 334 -20.95 -20.39 -1.77
N TYR A 335 -21.43 -20.30 -0.53
CA TYR A 335 -20.57 -20.12 0.64
C TYR A 335 -19.57 -21.27 0.85
N SER A 336 -19.91 -22.50 0.40
CA SER A 336 -19.07 -23.69 0.48
C SER A 336 -17.98 -23.75 -0.61
N GLY A 337 -18.02 -22.82 -1.57
CA GLY A 337 -17.09 -22.79 -2.70
C GLY A 337 -17.57 -23.63 -3.89
N LYS A 338 -18.79 -24.19 -3.86
CA LYS A 338 -19.32 -24.95 -4.98
C LYS A 338 -19.74 -24.00 -6.10
N ALA A 339 -19.26 -24.27 -7.31
CA ALA A 339 -19.65 -23.51 -8.49
C ALA A 339 -21.15 -23.68 -8.78
N LEU A 340 -21.86 -22.55 -8.90
CA LEU A 340 -23.28 -22.49 -9.26
C LEU A 340 -23.46 -22.18 -10.74
N MET A 341 -22.68 -21.22 -11.26
CA MET A 341 -22.72 -20.82 -12.66
C MET A 341 -21.44 -20.13 -13.11
N LYS A 342 -21.28 -20.02 -14.43
CA LYS A 342 -20.25 -19.21 -15.07
C LYS A 342 -20.89 -18.24 -16.06
N PHE A 343 -20.33 -17.05 -16.16
CA PHE A 343 -20.76 -16.07 -17.14
C PHE A 343 -19.59 -15.17 -17.54
N ARG A 344 -19.74 -14.49 -18.69
CA ARG A 344 -18.77 -13.50 -19.16
C ARG A 344 -19.28 -12.09 -18.89
N ALA A 345 -18.41 -11.23 -18.39
CA ALA A 345 -18.72 -9.84 -18.10
C ALA A 345 -17.44 -8.98 -18.09
N SER A 346 -17.64 -7.66 -18.10
CA SER A 346 -16.58 -6.72 -17.72
C SER A 346 -16.37 -6.75 -16.20
N PRO A 347 -15.16 -6.47 -15.68
CA PRO A 347 -14.90 -6.43 -14.24
C PRO A 347 -15.62 -5.27 -13.52
N ASN A 348 -16.18 -4.31 -14.25
CA ASN A 348 -16.97 -3.21 -13.69
C ASN A 348 -18.36 -3.71 -13.27
N MET A 349 -18.41 -4.43 -12.16
CA MET A 349 -19.61 -5.01 -11.60
C MET A 349 -19.76 -4.63 -10.13
N PHE A 350 -21.00 -4.54 -9.67
CA PHE A 350 -21.32 -4.40 -8.27
C PHE A 350 -22.60 -5.15 -7.91
N MET A 351 -22.73 -5.51 -6.65
CA MET A 351 -23.91 -6.18 -6.11
C MET A 351 -24.72 -5.22 -5.25
N ARG A 352 -26.05 -5.23 -5.42
CA ARG A 352 -26.98 -4.57 -4.50
C ARG A 352 -28.27 -5.38 -4.42
N ASN A 353 -28.77 -5.62 -3.20
CA ASN A 353 -30.02 -6.34 -2.97
C ASN A 353 -30.12 -7.69 -3.72
N ASN A 354 -29.06 -8.50 -3.68
CA ASN A 354 -28.95 -9.80 -4.40
C ASN A 354 -29.07 -9.73 -5.94
N LYS A 355 -28.91 -8.54 -6.52
CA LYS A 355 -28.78 -8.35 -7.97
C LYS A 355 -27.36 -7.94 -8.31
N LEU A 356 -26.84 -8.56 -9.36
CA LEU A 356 -25.59 -8.16 -10.01
C LEU A 356 -25.91 -7.10 -11.04
N TYR A 357 -25.17 -6.00 -11.00
CA TYR A 357 -25.19 -4.96 -12.01
C TYR A 357 -23.83 -4.94 -12.69
N ALA A 358 -23.83 -4.97 -14.02
CA ALA A 358 -22.62 -4.97 -14.82
C ALA A 358 -22.66 -3.82 -15.83
N PHE A 359 -21.51 -3.15 -15.97
CA PHE A 359 -21.28 -2.17 -17.01
C PHE A 359 -20.29 -2.72 -18.02
N ASP A 360 -20.77 -2.88 -19.25
CA ASP A 360 -19.93 -2.98 -20.44
C ASP A 360 -20.16 -1.72 -21.27
N LYS A 361 -19.19 -1.29 -22.09
CA LYS A 361 -19.11 0.06 -22.69
C LYS A 361 -20.45 0.69 -23.09
N ASP A 362 -21.29 -0.08 -23.78
CA ASP A 362 -22.59 0.36 -24.29
C ASP A 362 -23.79 -0.39 -23.68
N LEU A 363 -23.54 -1.28 -22.70
CA LEU A 363 -24.54 -2.18 -22.13
C LEU A 363 -24.53 -2.14 -20.62
N PHE A 364 -25.68 -1.79 -20.05
CA PHE A 364 -26.00 -2.01 -18.65
C PHE A 364 -26.99 -3.17 -18.56
N TRP A 365 -26.63 -4.18 -17.78
CA TRP A 365 -27.52 -5.32 -17.54
C TRP A 365 -27.55 -5.71 -16.07
N GLU A 366 -28.69 -6.26 -15.66
CA GLU A 366 -28.90 -6.79 -14.33
C GLU A 366 -29.13 -8.30 -14.38
N LEU A 367 -28.63 -9.01 -13.37
CA LEU A 367 -28.85 -10.45 -13.19
C LEU A 367 -29.32 -10.71 -11.75
N SER A 368 -30.49 -11.35 -11.61
CA SER A 368 -30.97 -11.82 -10.32
C SER A 368 -30.36 -13.17 -9.98
N LEU A 369 -29.60 -13.23 -8.89
CA LEU A 369 -28.97 -14.49 -8.46
C LEU A 369 -29.94 -15.44 -7.78
N SER A 370 -31.10 -14.96 -7.33
CA SER A 370 -32.16 -15.76 -6.71
C SER A 370 -32.67 -16.91 -7.59
N ALA A 371 -32.54 -16.81 -8.91
CA ALA A 371 -32.95 -17.84 -9.85
C ALA A 371 -32.06 -19.10 -9.81
N PHE A 372 -30.87 -19.00 -9.20
CA PHE A 372 -29.86 -20.05 -9.16
C PHE A 372 -29.73 -20.70 -7.78
N VAL A 373 -30.55 -20.28 -6.82
CA VAL A 373 -30.74 -20.96 -5.53
C VAL A 373 -31.75 -22.09 -5.75
N ARG A 374 -31.31 -23.33 -5.62
CA ARG A 374 -32.21 -24.49 -5.49
C ARG A 374 -32.08 -25.10 -4.11
#